data_AF-A0A0M1P8G8-F1
#
_entry.id   AF-A0A0M1P8G8-F1
#
_cell.length_a   1.000
_cell.length_b   1.000
_cell.length_c   1.000
_cell.angle_alpha   90.00
_cell.angle_beta   90.00
_cell.angle_gamma   90.00
#
_symmetry.space_group_name_H-M   'P 1'
#
loop_
_entity.id
_entity.type
_entity.pdbx_description
1 polymer ?
#
loop_
_entity_poly.entity_id
_entity_poly.type
_entity_poly.pdbx_seq_one_letter_code
_entity_poly.pdbx_strand_id
1 'polypeptide(L)'
;MEKIVRVNGIGLFKYNSELKSYVHHEGKIHWTLKLDDESTDVDILVSKAELLFVEFERFEQAAKVEIAEALIDYKNDFWPEYDENDIELDWDAVDAGEYDLTTEEFAELISLLIVEIRFSEIYCEYLDGDLFGGHRIHAYFNHDYKLIKAEI
;
A
#
# COMPACT_ATOMS: atom_id res chain seq x y z
N MET A 1 4.83 -29.78 -13.80
CA MET A 1 5.37 -28.54 -14.42
C MET A 1 5.07 -27.41 -13.46
N GLU A 2 6.08 -26.69 -13.01
CA GLU A 2 5.86 -25.44 -12.28
C GLU A 2 5.18 -24.44 -13.23
N LYS A 3 4.06 -23.86 -12.81
CA LYS A 3 3.40 -22.79 -13.55
C LYS A 3 4.12 -21.49 -13.21
N ILE A 4 4.86 -20.95 -14.18
CA ILE A 4 5.68 -19.74 -14.02
C ILE A 4 5.32 -18.77 -15.14
N VAL A 5 5.25 -17.48 -14.81
CA VAL A 5 5.10 -16.38 -15.76
C VAL A 5 6.25 -15.40 -15.57
N ARG A 6 6.71 -14.78 -16.65
CA ARG A 6 7.73 -13.73 -16.60
C ARG A 6 7.07 -12.38 -16.82
N VAL A 7 7.38 -11.44 -15.94
CA VAL A 7 6.98 -10.03 -16.05
C VAL A 7 8.24 -9.22 -16.31
N ASN A 8 8.29 -8.48 -17.42
CA ASN A 8 9.46 -7.69 -17.77
C ASN A 8 9.68 -6.56 -16.77
N GLY A 9 10.95 -6.30 -16.42
CA GLY A 9 11.32 -5.34 -15.40
C GLY A 9 11.26 -5.87 -13.97
N ILE A 10 10.29 -6.76 -13.66
CA ILE A 10 10.11 -7.29 -12.29
C ILE A 10 10.83 -8.63 -12.11
N GLY A 11 10.44 -9.68 -12.84
CA GLY A 11 11.03 -11.01 -12.65
C GLY A 11 10.11 -12.18 -12.96
N LEU A 12 10.44 -13.34 -12.37
CA LEU A 12 9.67 -14.58 -12.52
C LEU A 12 8.66 -14.69 -11.38
N PHE A 13 7.40 -14.93 -11.75
CA PHE A 13 6.31 -15.15 -10.82
C PHE A 13 5.94 -16.64 -10.82
N LYS A 14 5.83 -17.22 -9.63
CA LYS A 14 5.47 -18.63 -9.45
C LYS A 14 4.02 -18.74 -9.02
N TYR A 15 3.29 -19.69 -9.61
CA TYR A 15 1.91 -19.93 -9.21
C TYR A 15 1.83 -20.51 -7.80
N ASN A 16 1.01 -19.90 -6.95
CA ASN A 16 0.62 -20.38 -5.64
C ASN A 16 -0.84 -20.87 -5.70
N SER A 17 -1.06 -22.16 -5.47
CA SER A 17 -2.38 -22.78 -5.54
C SER A 17 -3.31 -22.41 -4.38
N GLU A 18 -2.75 -22.12 -3.20
CA GLU A 18 -3.53 -21.75 -2.02
C GLU A 18 -4.10 -20.34 -2.18
N LEU A 19 -3.28 -19.42 -2.69
CA LEU A 19 -3.66 -18.02 -2.93
C LEU A 19 -4.39 -17.81 -4.26
N LYS A 20 -4.35 -18.80 -5.16
CA LYS A 20 -4.81 -18.71 -6.55
C LYS A 20 -4.22 -17.49 -7.25
N SER A 21 -2.90 -17.34 -7.18
CA SER A 21 -2.20 -16.18 -7.73
C SER A 21 -0.81 -16.55 -8.21
N TYR A 22 -0.22 -15.68 -9.02
CA TYR A 22 1.19 -15.72 -9.35
C TYR A 22 1.93 -14.75 -8.42
N VAL A 23 2.95 -15.22 -7.71
CA VAL A 23 3.66 -14.43 -6.70
C VAL A 23 5.15 -14.28 -7.03
N HIS A 24 5.70 -13.13 -6.68
CA HIS A 24 7.11 -12.80 -6.77
C HIS A 24 7.57 -12.12 -5.47
N HIS A 25 8.55 -12.73 -4.81
CA HIS A 25 9.04 -12.33 -3.48
C HIS A 25 10.49 -11.84 -3.49
N GLU A 26 11.09 -11.61 -4.67
CA GLU A 26 12.46 -11.10 -4.71
C GLU A 26 12.46 -9.57 -4.58
N GLY A 27 13.24 -9.04 -3.64
CA GLY A 27 13.33 -7.60 -3.40
C GLY A 27 12.52 -7.13 -2.19
N LYS A 28 12.33 -5.81 -2.08
CA LYS A 28 11.63 -5.17 -0.95
C LYS A 28 10.11 -5.23 -1.07
N ILE A 29 9.61 -5.28 -2.30
CA ILE A 29 8.18 -5.24 -2.61
C ILE A 29 7.75 -6.60 -3.12
N HIS A 30 6.71 -7.15 -2.51
CA HIS A 30 6.12 -8.41 -2.94
C HIS A 30 5.06 -8.15 -4.00
N TRP A 31 5.22 -8.78 -5.15
CA TRP A 31 4.32 -8.62 -6.27
C TRP A 31 3.41 -9.84 -6.41
N THR A 32 2.12 -9.59 -6.65
CA THR A 32 1.12 -10.63 -6.87
C THR A 32 0.27 -10.30 -8.08
N LEU A 33 0.05 -11.29 -8.96
CA LEU A 33 -0.97 -11.24 -10.00
C LEU A 33 -2.14 -12.11 -9.52
N LYS A 34 -3.22 -11.47 -9.09
CA LYS A 34 -4.37 -12.15 -8.49
C LYS A 34 -5.29 -12.67 -9.58
N LEU A 35 -5.58 -13.98 -9.56
CA LEU A 35 -6.60 -14.56 -10.42
C LEU A 35 -7.93 -14.51 -9.67
N ASP A 36 -8.87 -13.70 -10.14
CA ASP A 36 -10.19 -13.57 -9.51
C ASP A 36 -11.03 -14.83 -9.77
N ASP A 37 -10.85 -15.44 -10.94
CA ASP A 37 -11.42 -16.73 -11.32
C ASP A 37 -10.56 -17.44 -12.40
N GLU A 38 -11.00 -18.62 -12.85
CA GLU A 38 -10.33 -19.40 -13.90
C GLU A 38 -10.35 -18.73 -15.29
N SER A 39 -11.14 -17.67 -15.48
CA SER A 39 -11.25 -16.91 -16.72
C SER A 39 -10.34 -15.68 -16.76
N THR A 40 -9.68 -15.37 -15.65
CA THR A 40 -8.76 -14.23 -15.56
C THR A 40 -7.56 -14.46 -16.47
N ASP A 41 -7.41 -13.63 -17.49
CA ASP A 41 -6.29 -13.68 -18.41
C ASP A 41 -5.02 -13.13 -17.73
N VAL A 42 -4.08 -14.03 -17.44
CA VAL A 42 -2.81 -13.69 -16.80
C VAL A 42 -1.99 -12.71 -17.64
N ASP A 43 -2.09 -12.74 -18.97
CA ASP A 43 -1.32 -11.87 -19.85
C ASP A 43 -1.77 -10.40 -19.70
N ILE A 44 -3.05 -10.18 -19.37
CA ILE A 44 -3.57 -8.84 -19.03
C ILE A 44 -2.96 -8.35 -17.71
N LEU A 45 -2.88 -9.21 -16.69
CA LEU A 45 -2.29 -8.85 -15.39
C LEU A 45 -0.79 -8.57 -15.51
N VAL A 46 -0.08 -9.37 -16.31
CA VAL A 46 1.33 -9.15 -16.65
C VAL A 46 1.50 -7.78 -17.29
N SER A 47 0.71 -7.48 -18.32
CA SER A 47 0.79 -6.21 -19.03
C SER A 47 0.58 -5.01 -18.11
N LYS A 48 -0.37 -5.10 -17.17
CA LYS A 48 -0.62 -4.08 -16.14
C LYS A 48 0.55 -3.94 -15.16
N ALA A 49 1.12 -5.05 -14.71
CA ALA A 49 2.29 -5.04 -13.82
C ALA A 49 3.50 -4.38 -14.50
N GLU A 50 3.74 -4.67 -15.78
CA GLU A 50 4.82 -4.04 -16.55
C GLU A 50 4.61 -2.53 -16.71
N LEU A 51 3.39 -2.11 -17.02
CA LEU A 51 3.04 -0.69 -17.13
C LEU A 51 3.22 0.05 -15.80
N LEU A 52 2.80 -0.56 -14.69
CA LEU A 52 3.01 0.01 -13.36
C LEU A 52 4.50 0.08 -13.02
N PHE A 53 5.27 -0.96 -13.35
CA PHE A 53 6.69 -1.00 -13.08
C PHE A 53 7.47 0.11 -13.80
N VAL A 54 7.09 0.45 -15.04
CA VAL A 54 7.70 1.56 -15.79
C VAL A 54 7.49 2.91 -15.10
N GLU A 55 6.32 3.12 -14.50
CA GLU A 55 5.94 4.38 -13.83
C GLU A 55 6.14 4.30 -12.30
N PHE A 56 6.82 3.27 -11.80
CA PHE A 56 6.73 2.87 -10.40
C PHE A 56 7.14 3.95 -9.41
N GLU A 57 8.28 4.63 -9.65
CA GLU A 57 8.75 5.69 -8.76
C GLU A 57 7.75 6.86 -8.68
N ARG A 58 7.15 7.24 -9.82
CA ARG A 58 6.14 8.31 -9.87
C ARG A 58 4.85 7.86 -9.20
N PHE A 59 4.43 6.62 -9.43
CA PHE A 59 3.27 6.02 -8.77
C PHE A 59 3.45 6.02 -7.27
N GLU A 60 4.56 5.48 -6.75
CA GLU A 60 4.81 5.35 -5.32
C GLU A 60 4.80 6.72 -4.63
N GLN A 61 5.48 7.71 -5.19
CA GLN A 61 5.49 9.07 -4.64
C GLN A 61 4.08 9.68 -4.58
N ALA A 62 3.30 9.59 -5.66
CA ALA A 62 1.95 10.11 -5.70
C ALA A 62 1.00 9.34 -4.76
N ALA A 63 1.13 8.01 -4.73
CA ALA A 63 0.31 7.14 -3.88
C ALA A 63 0.51 7.45 -2.40
N LYS A 64 1.74 7.69 -1.94
CA LYS A 64 2.01 8.05 -0.54
C LYS A 64 1.31 9.35 -0.13
N VAL A 65 1.32 10.34 -1.02
CA VAL A 65 0.62 11.62 -0.79
C VAL A 65 -0.89 11.42 -0.77
N GLU A 66 -1.47 10.75 -1.78
CA GLU A 66 -2.92 10.51 -1.82
C GLU A 66 -3.40 9.69 -0.59
N ILE A 67 -2.60 8.73 -0.12
CA ILE A 67 -2.89 7.96 1.10
C ILE A 67 -2.84 8.84 2.35
N ALA A 68 -1.78 9.66 2.49
CA ALA A 68 -1.65 10.58 3.61
C ALA A 68 -2.82 11.58 3.65
N GLU A 69 -3.16 12.20 2.53
CA GLU A 69 -4.32 13.10 2.44
C GLU A 69 -5.64 12.41 2.85
N ALA A 70 -5.80 11.14 2.51
CA ALA A 70 -7.01 10.38 2.85
C ALA A 70 -7.11 9.98 4.33
N LEU A 71 -5.99 9.92 5.06
CA LEU A 71 -5.92 9.37 6.42
C LEU A 71 -5.42 10.38 7.46
N ILE A 72 -4.99 11.59 7.06
CA ILE A 72 -4.35 12.55 7.96
C ILE A 72 -5.28 13.00 9.09
N ASP A 73 -6.54 13.30 8.78
CA ASP A 73 -7.53 13.69 9.80
C ASP A 73 -7.73 12.56 10.81
N TYR A 74 -7.86 11.32 10.33
CA TYR A 74 -7.98 10.16 11.21
C TYR A 74 -6.73 9.96 12.07
N LYS A 75 -5.53 10.17 11.54
CA LYS A 75 -4.28 10.06 12.31
C LYS A 75 -4.16 11.17 13.37
N ASN A 76 -4.51 12.40 13.04
CA ASN A 76 -4.40 13.51 13.98
C ASN A 76 -5.55 13.50 15.02
N ASP A 77 -6.62 12.73 14.78
CA ASP A 77 -7.64 12.41 15.79
C ASP A 77 -7.30 11.14 16.61
N PHE A 78 -6.34 10.32 16.15
CA PHE A 78 -6.00 9.02 16.74
C PHE A 78 -4.55 8.98 17.25
N TRP A 79 -4.43 8.89 18.57
CA TRP A 79 -3.17 9.04 19.30
C TRP A 79 -2.78 7.76 20.08
N PRO A 80 -2.65 6.58 19.42
CA PRO A 80 -2.35 5.31 20.10
C PRO A 80 -1.00 5.31 20.81
N GLU A 81 -0.09 6.22 20.43
CA GLU A 81 1.21 6.42 21.03
C GLU A 81 1.16 7.13 22.39
N TYR A 82 0.05 7.80 22.72
CA TYR A 82 -0.14 8.53 23.97
C TYR A 82 -1.11 7.79 24.90
N ASP A 83 -0.73 7.63 26.18
CA ASP A 83 -1.65 7.14 27.21
C ASP A 83 -2.51 8.32 27.69
N GLU A 84 -3.84 8.21 27.58
CA GLU A 84 -4.79 9.21 28.10
C GLU A 84 -4.57 9.54 29.59
N ASN A 85 -3.89 8.65 30.33
CA ASN A 85 -3.55 8.82 31.74
C ASN A 85 -2.13 9.32 31.97
N ASP A 86 -1.37 9.64 30.91
CA ASP A 86 -0.04 10.22 31.03
C ASP A 86 -0.16 11.65 31.57
N ILE A 87 0.32 11.83 32.80
CA ILE A 87 0.31 13.11 33.50
C ILE A 87 1.40 14.06 33.00
N GLU A 88 2.36 13.56 32.22
CA GLU A 88 3.42 14.38 31.61
C GLU A 88 3.03 14.91 30.23
N LEU A 89 1.92 14.43 29.64
CA LEU A 89 1.43 14.92 28.35
C LEU A 89 0.66 16.22 28.50
N ASP A 90 1.01 17.21 27.68
CA ASP A 90 0.30 18.48 27.60
C ASP A 90 -0.93 18.34 26.69
N TRP A 91 -2.06 17.97 27.31
CA TRP A 91 -3.33 17.80 26.63
C TRP A 91 -3.85 19.10 25.98
N ASP A 92 -3.51 20.27 26.53
CA ASP A 92 -3.90 21.54 25.92
C ASP A 92 -3.16 21.75 24.58
N ALA A 93 -1.90 21.30 24.49
CA ALA A 93 -1.11 21.34 23.25
C ALA A 93 -1.57 20.28 22.23
N VAL A 94 -1.97 19.09 22.68
CA VAL A 94 -2.62 18.07 21.83
C VAL A 94 -3.92 18.60 21.24
N ASP A 95 -4.81 19.16 22.06
CA ASP A 95 -6.08 19.75 21.62
C ASP A 95 -5.88 20.96 20.69
N ALA A 96 -4.74 21.66 20.80
CA ALA A 96 -4.35 22.75 19.93
C ALA A 96 -3.73 22.29 18.59
N GLY A 97 -3.52 20.98 18.41
CA GLY A 97 -2.91 20.39 17.21
C GLY A 97 -1.40 20.61 17.10
N GLU A 98 -0.70 20.89 18.21
CA GLU A 98 0.74 21.16 18.18
C GLU A 98 1.59 19.92 17.82
N TYR A 99 1.00 18.74 17.95
CA TYR A 99 1.62 17.45 17.61
C TYR A 99 1.11 16.87 16.29
N ASP A 100 0.20 17.57 15.59
CA ASP A 100 -0.39 17.10 14.35
C ASP A 100 0.67 16.87 13.28
N LEU A 101 0.54 15.78 12.54
CA LEU A 101 1.38 15.52 11.40
C LEU A 101 0.90 16.33 10.20
N THR A 102 1.86 16.74 9.37
CA THR A 102 1.58 17.19 8.02
C THR A 102 1.40 15.99 7.09
N THR A 103 0.74 16.23 5.95
CA THR A 103 0.60 15.22 4.88
C THR A 103 1.97 14.76 4.37
N GLU A 104 2.93 15.67 4.26
CA GLU A 104 4.28 15.38 3.81
C GLU A 104 5.03 14.47 4.80
N GLU A 105 4.97 14.76 6.09
CA GLU A 105 5.60 13.93 7.13
C GLU A 105 4.97 12.53 7.17
N PHE A 106 3.65 12.43 7.12
CA PHE A 106 2.96 11.14 7.01
C PHE A 106 3.45 10.37 5.78
N ALA A 107 3.42 11.01 4.61
CA ALA A 107 3.81 10.39 3.35
C ALA A 107 5.27 9.92 3.37
N GLU A 108 6.18 10.58 4.09
CA GLU A 108 7.57 10.14 4.24
C GLU A 108 7.70 8.87 5.09
N LEU A 109 6.89 8.73 6.15
CA LEU A 109 6.98 7.64 7.14
C LEU A 109 6.48 6.29 6.63
N ILE A 110 5.44 6.27 5.79
CA ILE A 110 4.90 5.00 5.31
C ILE A 110 5.82 4.34 4.27
N SER A 111 5.76 3.02 4.09
CA SER A 111 6.57 2.34 3.06
C SER A 111 5.86 1.16 2.42
N LEU A 112 5.94 1.07 1.09
CA LEU A 112 5.24 0.06 0.30
C LEU A 112 5.86 -1.33 0.50
N LEU A 113 5.01 -2.31 0.81
CA LEU A 113 5.40 -3.70 1.05
C LEU A 113 4.84 -4.66 0.00
N ILE A 114 3.57 -4.50 -0.38
CA ILE A 114 2.88 -5.41 -1.30
C ILE A 114 2.24 -4.63 -2.43
N VAL A 115 2.36 -5.16 -3.65
CA VAL A 115 1.57 -4.76 -4.82
C VAL A 115 0.85 -5.97 -5.37
N GLU A 116 -0.48 -5.92 -5.40
CA GLU A 116 -1.33 -6.95 -5.99
C GLU A 116 -2.11 -6.38 -7.17
N ILE A 117 -1.79 -6.84 -8.38
CA ILE A 117 -2.51 -6.49 -9.61
C ILE A 117 -3.73 -7.41 -9.71
N ARG A 118 -4.91 -6.81 -9.65
CA ARG A 118 -6.20 -7.48 -9.82
C ARG A 118 -6.83 -7.08 -11.16
N PHE A 119 -7.93 -7.75 -11.53
CA PHE A 119 -8.62 -7.40 -12.76
C PHE A 119 -9.21 -5.98 -12.69
N SER A 120 -9.90 -5.63 -11.59
CA SER A 120 -10.60 -4.34 -11.43
C SER A 120 -9.74 -3.21 -10.87
N GLU A 121 -8.71 -3.54 -10.10
CA GLU A 121 -7.96 -2.57 -9.29
C GLU A 121 -6.52 -3.02 -9.03
N ILE A 122 -5.76 -2.17 -8.36
CA ILE A 122 -4.44 -2.45 -7.81
C ILE A 122 -4.56 -2.31 -6.30
N TYR A 123 -4.23 -3.37 -5.57
CA TYR A 123 -4.15 -3.33 -4.12
C TYR A 123 -2.70 -3.15 -3.69
N CYS A 124 -2.48 -2.26 -2.72
CA CYS A 124 -1.20 -2.02 -2.12
C CYS A 124 -1.28 -2.14 -0.60
N GLU A 125 -0.24 -2.69 0.01
CA GLU A 125 -0.09 -2.72 1.46
C GLU A 125 1.15 -1.93 1.86
N TYR A 126 1.00 -1.01 2.81
CA TYR A 126 2.09 -0.19 3.33
C TYR A 126 2.32 -0.49 4.81
N LEU A 127 3.58 -0.43 5.22
CA LEU A 127 3.96 -0.22 6.61
C LEU A 127 3.56 1.21 6.99
N ASP A 128 2.95 1.39 8.15
CA ASP A 128 2.51 2.69 8.67
C ASP A 128 3.64 3.58 9.20
N GLY A 129 4.82 3.00 9.46
CA GLY A 129 5.92 3.74 10.09
C GLY A 129 5.63 4.11 11.54
N ASP A 130 4.91 3.23 12.25
CA ASP A 130 4.46 3.38 13.65
C ASP A 130 3.37 4.44 13.88
N LEU A 131 2.85 5.07 12.81
CA LEU A 131 1.78 6.07 12.89
C LEU A 131 0.47 5.52 13.47
N PHE A 132 0.18 4.25 13.27
CA PHE A 132 -1.04 3.61 13.75
C PHE A 132 -0.72 2.47 14.72
N GLY A 133 0.42 2.52 15.41
CA GLY A 133 0.84 1.45 16.34
C GLY A 133 1.35 0.18 15.64
N GLY A 134 1.88 0.32 14.41
CA GLY A 134 2.48 -0.78 13.65
C GLY A 134 1.48 -1.55 12.78
N HIS A 135 0.31 -0.97 12.53
CA HIS A 135 -0.73 -1.53 11.68
C HIS A 135 -0.31 -1.48 10.19
N ARG A 136 -1.19 -1.97 9.30
CA ARG A 136 -0.96 -1.97 7.85
C ARG A 136 -1.94 -1.03 7.20
N ILE A 137 -1.44 -0.22 6.27
CA ILE A 137 -2.32 0.61 5.46
C ILE A 137 -2.66 -0.17 4.20
N HIS A 138 -3.94 -0.41 4.02
CA HIS A 138 -4.54 -1.09 2.87
C HIS A 138 -5.05 -0.04 1.88
N ALA A 139 -4.37 0.10 0.73
CA ALA A 139 -4.70 1.10 -0.27
C ALA A 139 -5.15 0.45 -1.58
N TYR A 140 -6.17 1.01 -2.20
CA TYR A 140 -6.79 0.49 -3.42
C TYR A 140 -6.74 1.57 -4.49
N PHE A 141 -6.20 1.25 -5.65
CA PHE A 141 -6.06 2.17 -6.78
C PHE A 141 -6.77 1.61 -8.02
N ASN A 142 -7.30 2.48 -8.86
CA ASN A 142 -7.71 2.06 -10.19
C ASN A 142 -6.50 1.89 -11.14
N HIS A 143 -6.73 1.42 -12.36
CA HIS A 143 -5.65 1.22 -13.35
C HIS A 143 -5.13 2.52 -13.98
N ASP A 144 -5.74 3.67 -13.65
CA ASP A 144 -5.22 5.01 -13.93
C ASP A 144 -4.38 5.57 -12.76
N TYR A 145 -4.07 4.71 -11.78
CA TYR A 145 -3.26 5.01 -10.60
C TYR A 145 -3.87 6.05 -9.65
N LYS A 146 -5.19 6.15 -9.61
CA LYS A 146 -5.93 7.01 -8.67
C LYS A 146 -6.42 6.23 -7.48
N LEU A 147 -6.20 6.79 -6.28
CA LEU A 147 -6.69 6.22 -5.04
C LEU A 147 -8.21 6.12 -5.07
N ILE A 148 -8.71 4.92 -4.79
CA ILE A 148 -10.13 4.62 -4.59
C ILE A 148 -10.45 4.76 -3.10
N LYS A 149 -9.63 4.14 -2.25
CA LYS A 149 -9.73 4.21 -0.79
C LYS A 149 -8.43 3.78 -0.12
N ALA A 150 -8.24 4.23 1.12
CA ALA A 150 -7.22 3.75 2.05
C ALA A 150 -7.87 3.44 3.41
N GLU A 151 -7.41 2.39 4.08
CA GLU A 151 -7.89 1.96 5.40
C GLU A 151 -6.74 1.33 6.22
N ILE A 152 -6.90 1.28 7.55
CA ILE A 152 -5.94 0.71 8.52
C ILE A 152 -6.33 -0.73 8.91
#